data_AF-A0A1J3J4P2-F1
#
_entry.id   AF-A0A1J3J4P2-F1
#
_cell.length_a   1.000
_cell.length_b   1.000
_cell.length_c   1.000
_cell.angle_alpha   90.00
_cell.angle_beta   90.00
_cell.angle_gamma   90.00
#
_symmetry.space_group_name_H-M   'P 1'
#
loop_
_entity.id
_entity.type
_entity.pdbx_description
1 polymer ?
#
loop_
_entity_poly.entity_id
_entity_poly.type
_entity_poly.pdbx_seq_one_letter_code
_entity_poly.pdbx_strand_id
1 'polypeptide(L)'
;IIGFAQNGYGNEALELFREMLNSGEKPDHITMIGVLSACGHAGLVDEGRHYFSSMTRDFGVSPLRDHYTCMVDLLGRAGFLEEA
;
A
#
# COMPACT_ATOMS: atom_id res chain seq x y z
N ILE A 1 0.98 4.39 10.31
CA ILE A 1 0.71 4.17 8.87
C ILE A 1 -0.75 4.47 8.51
N ILE A 2 -1.75 3.69 8.97
CA ILE A 2 -3.17 3.86 8.57
C ILE A 2 -3.72 5.27 8.85
N GLY A 3 -3.42 5.85 10.02
CA GLY A 3 -3.89 7.20 10.37
C GLY A 3 -3.36 8.31 9.45
N PHE A 4 -2.17 8.15 8.86
CA PHE A 4 -1.64 9.11 7.88
C PHE A 4 -2.25 8.89 6.49
N ALA A 5 -2.41 7.62 6.08
CA ALA A 5 -3.05 7.21 4.84
C ALA A 5 -4.47 7.79 4.67
N GLN A 6 -5.25 7.81 5.75
CA GLN A 6 -6.64 8.30 5.74
C GLN A 6 -6.78 9.82 5.72
N ASN A 7 -5.73 10.56 6.06
CA ASN A 7 -5.75 12.02 6.17
C ASN A 7 -5.06 12.74 4.99
N GLY A 8 -4.78 12.01 3.90
CA GLY A 8 -4.12 12.58 2.71
C GLY A 8 -2.60 12.71 2.82
N TYR A 9 -2.01 12.23 3.91
CA TYR A 9 -0.56 12.22 4.15
C TYR A 9 0.06 10.90 3.64
N GLY A 10 -0.18 10.59 2.37
CA GLY A 10 0.25 9.32 1.79
C GLY A 10 1.78 9.19 1.72
N ASN A 11 2.49 10.28 1.49
CA ASN A 11 3.97 10.28 1.47
C ASN A 11 4.54 10.02 2.86
N GLU A 12 4.00 10.66 3.89
CA GLU A 12 4.41 10.48 5.29
C GLU A 12 4.10 9.05 5.77
N ALA A 13 2.99 8.47 5.34
CA ALA A 13 2.68 7.07 5.60
C ALA A 13 3.73 6.11 5.00
N LEU A 14 4.26 6.44 3.80
CA LEU A 14 5.32 5.68 3.14
C LEU A 14 6.70 5.91 3.76
N GLU A 15 6.97 7.12 4.27
CA GLU A 15 8.20 7.39 5.05
C GLU A 15 8.22 6.56 6.33
N LEU A 16 7.13 6.53 7.10
CA LEU A 16 7.01 5.68 8.28
C LEU A 16 7.16 4.19 7.94
N PHE A 17 6.64 3.78 6.78
CA PHE A 17 6.83 2.41 6.31
C PHE A 17 8.31 2.10 6.00
N ARG A 18 9.02 3.03 5.34
CA ARG A 18 10.46 2.90 5.09
C ARG A 18 11.27 2.85 6.39
N GLU A 19 10.91 3.66 7.38
CA GLU A 19 11.56 3.63 8.69
C GLU A 19 11.38 2.27 9.38
N MET A 20 10.17 1.70 9.34
CA MET A 20 9.89 0.35 9.82
C MET A 20 10.76 -0.71 9.12
N LEU A 21 10.92 -0.63 7.80
CA LEU A 21 11.80 -1.55 7.09
C LEU A 21 13.26 -1.38 7.50
N ASN A 22 13.71 -0.14 7.69
CA ASN A 22 15.08 0.18 8.11
C ASN A 22 15.37 -0.24 9.56
N SER A 23 14.35 -0.32 10.43
CA SER A 23 14.49 -0.88 11.77
C SER A 23 14.56 -2.41 11.79
N GLY A 24 14.41 -3.07 10.64
CA GLY A 24 14.40 -4.53 10.51
C GLY A 24 13.06 -5.16 10.87
N GLU A 25 12.02 -4.35 11.07
CA GLU A 25 10.66 -4.84 11.30
C GLU A 25 10.03 -5.34 10.00
N LYS A 26 9.22 -6.39 10.11
CA LYS A 26 8.55 -7.00 8.97
C LYS A 26 7.10 -6.52 8.89
N PRO A 27 6.64 -6.05 7.72
CA PRO A 27 5.23 -5.75 7.54
C PRO A 27 4.36 -7.00 7.67
N ASP A 28 3.16 -6.79 8.20
CA ASP A 28 2.07 -7.76 8.21
C ASP A 28 0.94 -7.32 7.28
N HIS A 29 -0.15 -8.10 7.22
CA HIS A 29 -1.32 -7.77 6.39
C HIS A 29 -1.89 -6.37 6.69
N ILE A 30 -1.93 -5.98 7.97
CA ILE A 30 -2.53 -4.70 8.39
C ILE A 30 -1.64 -3.53 7.94
N THR A 31 -0.32 -3.70 8.08
CA THR A 31 0.68 -2.76 7.58
C THR A 31 0.53 -2.55 6.07
N MET A 32 0.43 -3.65 5.31
CA MET A 32 0.30 -3.59 3.86
C MET A 32 -1.01 -2.94 3.40
N ILE A 33 -2.14 -3.17 4.09
CA ILE A 33 -3.40 -2.45 3.83
C ILE A 33 -3.20 -0.93 3.98
N GLY A 34 -2.50 -0.52 5.04
CA GLY A 34 -2.20 0.89 5.30
C GLY A 34 -1.36 1.52 4.19
N VAL A 35 -0.32 0.82 3.73
CA VAL A 35 0.57 1.24 2.64
C VAL A 35 -0.20 1.36 1.31
N LEU A 36 -0.97 0.35 0.93
CA LEU A 36 -1.74 0.36 -0.32
C LEU A 36 -2.82 1.45 -0.32
N SER A 37 -3.50 1.64 0.82
CA SER A 37 -4.46 2.73 0.98
C SER A 37 -3.79 4.10 0.90
N ALA A 38 -2.59 4.27 1.45
CA ALA A 38 -1.83 5.52 1.32
C ALA A 38 -1.50 5.81 -0.14
N CYS A 39 -1.06 4.80 -0.88
CA CYS A 39 -0.78 4.91 -2.32
C CYS A 39 -2.03 5.32 -3.10
N GLY A 40 -3.18 4.73 -2.79
CA GLY A 40 -4.45 5.02 -3.46
C GLY A 40 -4.90 6.47 -3.26
N HIS A 41 -4.84 6.97 -2.02
CA HIS A 41 -5.22 8.35 -1.70
C HIS A 41 -4.23 9.39 -2.24
N ALA A 42 -2.95 9.06 -2.32
CA ALA A 42 -1.92 9.96 -2.86
C ALA A 42 -1.75 9.86 -4.39
N GLY A 43 -2.49 8.95 -5.06
CA GLY A 43 -2.36 8.73 -6.50
C GLY A 43 -1.04 8.07 -6.92
N LEU A 44 -0.34 7.42 -6.00
CA LEU A 44 0.96 6.78 -6.22
C LEU A 44 0.78 5.36 -6.76
N VAL A 45 0.37 5.26 -8.02
CA VAL A 45 -0.01 3.98 -8.63
C VAL A 45 1.16 3.01 -8.73
N ASP A 46 2.32 3.49 -9.18
CA ASP A 46 3.50 2.64 -9.39
C ASP A 46 4.01 2.05 -8.06
N GLU A 47 4.01 2.85 -7.00
CA GLU A 47 4.34 2.46 -5.64
C GLU A 47 3.33 1.46 -5.09
N GLY A 48 2.03 1.69 -5.32
CA GLY A 48 0.99 0.73 -4.95
C GLY A 48 1.21 -0.63 -5.58
N ARG A 49 1.51 -0.68 -6.89
CA ARG A 49 1.84 -1.92 -7.60
C ARG A 49 3.13 -2.56 -7.08
N HIS A 50 4.16 -1.75 -6.84
CA HIS A 50 5.43 -2.22 -6.31
C HIS A 50 5.24 -2.90 -4.95
N TYR A 51 4.56 -2.23 -4.02
CA TYR A 51 4.32 -2.75 -2.68
C TYR A 51 3.38 -3.95 -2.66
N PHE A 52 2.36 -3.97 -3.53
CA PHE A 52 1.51 -5.15 -3.68
C PHE A 52 2.30 -6.38 -4.15
N SER A 53 3.21 -6.20 -5.11
CA SER A 53 4.10 -7.28 -5.59
C SER A 53 5.12 -7.70 -4.53
N SER A 54 5.66 -6.75 -3.77
CA SER A 54 6.65 -7.03 -2.73
C SER A 54 6.08 -7.80 -1.54
N MET A 55 4.75 -7.76 -1.32
CA MET A 55 4.08 -8.52 -0.25
C MET A 55 4.52 -9.98 -0.24
N THR A 56 4.31 -10.68 -1.35
CA THR A 56 4.67 -12.10 -1.45
C THR A 56 6.17 -12.28 -1.69
N ARG A 57 6.76 -11.47 -2.58
CA ARG A 57 8.13 -11.65 -3.06
C ARG A 57 9.18 -11.37 -1.98
N ASP A 58 8.98 -10.30 -1.22
CA ASP A 58 9.99 -9.73 -0.33
C ASP A 58 9.60 -9.91 1.15
N PHE A 59 8.30 -9.90 1.47
CA PHE A 59 7.82 -9.93 2.86
C PHE A 59 7.17 -11.26 3.28
N GLY A 60 6.88 -12.17 2.34
CA GLY A 60 6.21 -13.44 2.63
C GLY A 60 4.76 -13.29 3.08
N VAL A 61 4.13 -12.15 2.77
CA VAL A 61 2.74 -11.82 3.11
C VAL A 61 1.85 -12.14 1.90
N SER A 62 0.98 -13.15 2.02
CA SER A 62 0.03 -13.47 0.94
C SER A 62 -1.09 -12.42 0.86
N PRO A 63 -1.45 -11.90 -0.32
CA PRO A 63 -2.55 -10.97 -0.46
C PRO A 63 -3.89 -11.57 -0.03
N LEU A 64 -4.62 -10.83 0.80
CA LEU A 64 -6.01 -11.09 1.21
C LEU A 64 -6.98 -10.14 0.51
N ARG A 65 -8.29 -10.42 0.60
CA ARG A 65 -9.38 -9.64 -0.01
C ARG A 65 -9.25 -8.12 0.20
N ASP A 66 -8.86 -7.68 1.39
CA ASP A 66 -8.75 -6.26 1.70
C ASP A 66 -7.63 -5.57 0.92
N HIS A 67 -6.52 -6.28 0.64
CA HIS A 67 -5.44 -5.75 -0.19
C HIS A 67 -5.88 -5.57 -1.64
N TYR A 68 -6.65 -6.52 -2.18
CA TYR A 68 -7.25 -6.38 -3.52
C TYR A 68 -8.21 -5.20 -3.56
N THR A 69 -9.01 -5.00 -2.51
CA THR A 69 -9.92 -3.86 -2.41
C THR A 69 -9.16 -2.53 -2.47
N CYS A 70 -8.01 -2.43 -1.79
CA CYS A 70 -7.12 -1.27 -1.90
C CYS A 70 -6.58 -1.08 -3.34
N MET A 71 -6.23 -2.16 -4.04
CA MET A 71 -5.76 -2.07 -5.43
C MET A 71 -6.86 -1.62 -6.40
N VAL A 72 -8.09 -2.13 -6.25
CA VAL A 72 -9.24 -1.70 -7.05
C VAL A 72 -9.51 -0.21 -6.84
N ASP A 73 -9.52 0.28 -5.60
CA ASP A 73 -9.71 1.70 -5.29
C ASP A 73 -8.60 2.56 -5.89
N LEU A 74 -7.33 2.14 -5.73
CA LEU A 74 -6.16 2.82 -6.29
C LEU A 74 -6.23 2.93 -7.82
N LEU A 75 -6.50 1.82 -8.52
CA LEU A 75 -6.56 1.76 -9.97
C LEU A 75 -7.78 2.50 -10.52
N GLY A 76 -8.92 2.35 -9.85
CA GLY A 76 -10.16 3.05 -10.20
C GLY A 76 -10.01 4.57 -10.12
N ARG A 77 -9.40 5.09 -9.05
CA ARG A 77 -9.13 6.54 -8.89
C ARG A 77 -8.16 7.09 -9.93
N ALA A 78 -7.17 6.29 -10.32
CA ALA A 78 -6.18 6.68 -11.32
C ALA A 78 -6.66 6.52 -12.78
N GLY A 79 -7.87 5.98 -12.99
CA GLY A 79 -8.47 5.79 -14.31
C GLY A 79 -8.07 4.50 -15.03
N PHE A 80 -7.37 3.57 -14.36
CA PHE A 80 -7.00 2.26 -14.90
C PHE A 80 -8.14 1.24 -14.74
N LEU A 81 -9.31 1.56 -15.30
CA LEU A 81 -10.55 0.80 -15.09
C LEU A 81 -10.52 -0.63 -15.64
N GLU A 82 -9.71 -0.91 -16.66
CA GLU A 82 -9.57 -2.26 -17.22
C GLU A 82 -8.76 -3.19 -16.30
N GLU A 83 -7.94 -2.62 -15.40
CA GLU A 83 -7.09 -3.36 -14.46
C GLU A 83 -7.67 -3.41 -13.05
N ALA A 84 -8.74 -2.65 -12.79
CA ALA A 84 -9.39 -2.52 -11.48
C ALA A 84 -10.33 -3.70 -11.17
#